data_AF-A0A533XVS1-F1
#
_entry.id   AF-A0A533XVS1-F1
#
_cell.length_a   1.000
_cell.length_b   1.000
_cell.length_c   1.000
_cell.angle_alpha   90.00
_cell.angle_beta   90.00
_cell.angle_gamma   90.00
#
_symmetry.space_group_name_H-M   'P 1'
#
loop_
_entity.id
_entity.type
_entity.pdbx_description
1 polymer ?
#
loop_
_entity_poly.entity_id
_entity_poly.type
_entity_poly.pdbx_seq_one_letter_code
_entity_poly.pdbx_strand_id
1 'polypeptide(L)'
;MPLLELSKSLHNCQRCKLSKMGRTQVVFGVGNPQASVMFVGEAPGFHEDQQGEPFVGAAGKLLNDLLQSVRLSRSDIYIANVIKCRPPNNRDPEPDEV
;
A
#
# COMPACT_ATOMS: atom_id res chain seq x y z
N MET A 1 10.85 4.11 17.04
CA MET A 1 9.72 4.78 16.37
C MET A 1 8.64 3.73 16.12
N PRO A 2 7.45 3.84 16.73
CA PRO A 2 6.30 2.97 16.44
C PRO A 2 5.81 3.12 14.99
N LEU A 3 5.15 2.07 14.46
CA LEU A 3 4.64 2.04 13.08
C LEU A 3 3.71 3.22 12.76
N LEU A 4 2.87 3.61 13.72
CA LEU A 4 1.96 4.75 13.57
C LEU A 4 2.71 6.08 13.43
N GLU A 5 3.80 6.28 14.17
CA GLU A 5 4.63 7.47 14.03
C GLU A 5 5.37 7.49 12.68
N LEU A 6 5.85 6.33 12.24
CA LEU A 6 6.48 6.20 10.92
C LEU A 6 5.50 6.56 9.81
N SER A 7 4.28 6.02 9.84
CA SER A 7 3.21 6.35 8.90
C SER A 7 2.94 7.86 8.85
N LYS A 8 2.82 8.49 10.02
CA LYS A 8 2.61 9.95 10.12
C LYS A 8 3.80 10.73 9.55
N SER A 9 5.03 10.31 9.81
CA SER A 9 6.21 11.00 9.29
C SER A 9 6.33 10.95 7.76
N LEU A 10 5.73 9.94 7.12
CA LEU A 10 5.83 9.70 5.69
C LEU A 10 4.63 10.19 4.87
N HIS A 11 3.58 10.74 5.49
CA HIS A 11 2.36 11.17 4.78
C HIS A 11 2.62 12.16 3.63
N ASN A 12 3.66 12.99 3.74
CA ASN A 12 4.10 13.95 2.72
C ASN A 12 5.53 13.64 2.22
N CYS A 13 5.92 12.37 2.11
CA CYS A 13 7.26 11.97 1.67
C CYS A 13 7.59 12.53 0.26
N GLN A 14 8.72 13.21 0.08
CA GLN A 14 9.15 13.75 -1.22
C GLN A 14 10.49 13.18 -1.72
N ARG A 15 10.84 11.97 -1.26
CA ARG A 15 12.18 11.38 -1.51
C ARG A 15 12.39 10.86 -2.94
N CYS A 16 11.34 10.72 -3.74
CA CYS A 16 11.42 10.31 -5.13
C CYS A 16 10.48 11.14 -6.03
N LYS A 17 10.64 11.00 -7.35
CA LYS A 17 9.89 11.74 -8.37
C LYS A 17 8.38 11.53 -8.32
N LEU A 18 7.91 10.36 -7.87
CA LEU A 18 6.48 10.04 -7.76
C LEU A 18 5.70 11.06 -6.90
N SER A 19 6.35 11.71 -5.94
CA SER A 19 5.73 12.78 -5.14
C SER A 19 5.23 13.97 -5.95
N LYS A 20 5.77 14.16 -7.16
CA LYS A 20 5.46 15.27 -8.08
C LYS A 20 4.73 14.81 -9.35
N MET A 21 4.47 13.51 -9.49
CA MET A 21 3.90 12.92 -10.71
C MET A 21 2.42 12.55 -10.55
N GLY A 22 1.69 13.29 -9.71
CA GLY A 22 0.23 13.20 -9.64
C GLY A 22 -0.34 12.14 -8.70
N ARG A 23 0.43 11.66 -7.71
CA ARG A 23 -0.16 10.94 -6.57
C ARG A 23 -1.12 11.88 -5.82
N THR A 24 -2.21 11.35 -5.29
CA THR A 24 -3.14 12.08 -4.42
C THR A 24 -2.65 12.01 -2.98
N GLN A 25 -2.20 10.84 -2.53
CA GLN A 25 -1.69 10.64 -1.19
C GLN A 25 -0.72 9.45 -1.12
N VAL A 26 -0.03 9.32 0.02
CA VAL A 26 0.81 8.16 0.30
C VAL A 26 -0.07 7.02 0.80
N VAL A 27 0.08 5.85 0.20
CA VAL A 27 -0.58 4.60 0.63
C VAL A 27 0.43 3.79 1.43
N PHE A 28 0.43 3.99 2.75
CA PHE A 28 1.48 3.45 3.63
C PHE A 28 1.39 1.93 3.81
N GLY A 29 0.25 1.46 4.29
CA GLY A 29 0.00 0.08 4.68
C GLY A 29 -1.05 0.03 5.80
N VAL A 30 -1.81 -1.05 5.88
CA VAL A 30 -2.90 -1.25 6.86
C VAL A 30 -2.90 -2.67 7.40
N GLY A 31 -3.62 -2.88 8.51
CA GLY A 31 -3.78 -4.19 9.14
C GLY A 31 -3.15 -4.24 10.54
N ASN A 32 -2.92 -5.44 11.03
CA ASN A 32 -2.38 -5.68 12.37
C ASN A 32 -0.86 -5.39 12.41
N PRO A 33 -0.40 -4.39 13.19
CA PRO A 33 1.04 -4.07 13.33
C PRO A 33 1.87 -5.20 13.95
N GLN A 34 1.22 -6.20 14.55
CA GLN A 34 1.81 -7.40 15.16
C GLN A 34 1.44 -8.67 14.38
N ALA A 35 1.00 -8.54 13.12
CA ALA A 35 0.67 -9.68 12.29
C ALA A 35 1.88 -10.62 12.10
N SER A 36 1.63 -11.92 12.13
CA SER A 36 2.66 -12.93 11.81
C SER A 36 2.93 -13.04 10.31
N VAL A 37 2.01 -12.55 9.47
CA VAL A 37 2.12 -12.59 8.01
C VAL A 37 1.88 -11.19 7.45
N MET A 38 2.77 -10.78 6.54
CA MET A 38 2.67 -9.54 5.80
C MET A 38 2.58 -9.82 4.31
N PHE A 39 1.64 -9.17 3.63
CA PHE A 39 1.52 -9.17 2.17
C PHE A 39 2.12 -7.88 1.62
N VAL A 40 2.99 -8.01 0.62
CA VAL A 40 3.65 -6.88 -0.03
C VAL A 40 3.37 -6.92 -1.53
N GLY A 41 2.58 -5.98 -2.02
CA GLY A 41 2.39 -5.75 -3.45
C GLY A 41 3.44 -4.81 -4.04
N GLU A 42 3.30 -4.50 -5.32
CA GLU A 42 4.25 -3.66 -6.05
C GLU A 42 4.04 -2.17 -5.76
N ALA A 43 2.88 -1.65 -6.16
CA ALA A 43 2.56 -0.23 -6.10
C ALA A 43 1.05 0.01 -5.87
N PRO A 44 0.66 1.19 -5.37
CA PRO A 44 -0.75 1.59 -5.31
C PRO A 44 -1.34 1.80 -6.70
N GLY A 45 -2.56 1.32 -6.91
CA GLY A 45 -3.36 1.64 -8.09
C GLY A 45 -4.18 2.93 -7.92
N PHE A 46 -5.06 3.19 -8.89
CA PHE A 46 -5.92 4.39 -8.89
C PHE A 46 -6.80 4.49 -7.64
N HIS A 47 -7.52 3.41 -7.29
CA HIS A 47 -8.44 3.42 -6.17
C HIS A 47 -7.71 3.50 -4.83
N GLU A 48 -6.56 2.84 -4.72
CA GLU A 48 -5.69 2.88 -3.55
C GLU A 48 -5.17 4.31 -3.32
N ASP A 49 -4.72 4.99 -4.36
CA ASP A 49 -4.29 6.39 -4.28
C ASP A 49 -5.42 7.35 -3.88
N GLN A 50 -6.65 7.11 -4.33
CA GLN A 50 -7.80 7.92 -3.91
C GLN A 50 -8.22 7.68 -2.45
N GLN A 51 -8.08 6.45 -1.95
CA GLN A 51 -8.57 6.06 -0.63
C GLN A 51 -7.50 6.05 0.47
N GLY A 52 -6.22 6.01 0.10
CA GLY A 52 -5.11 5.91 1.07
C GLY A 52 -4.90 4.50 1.62
N GLU A 53 -5.63 3.51 1.11
CA GLU A 53 -5.60 2.12 1.58
C GLU A 53 -5.13 1.18 0.46
N PRO A 54 -4.20 0.24 0.72
CA PRO A 54 -3.71 -0.69 -0.29
C PRO A 54 -4.73 -1.80 -0.58
N PHE A 55 -4.72 -2.32 -1.81
CA PHE A 55 -5.57 -3.44 -2.22
C PHE A 55 -7.06 -3.19 -1.94
N VAL A 56 -7.61 -2.10 -2.49
CA VAL A 56 -9.06 -1.77 -2.44
C VAL A 56 -9.74 -1.93 -3.80
N GLY A 57 -8.97 -2.06 -4.89
CA GLY A 57 -9.49 -2.39 -6.22
C GLY A 57 -9.78 -3.88 -6.43
N ALA A 58 -9.88 -4.29 -7.70
CA ALA A 58 -10.21 -5.67 -8.08
C ALA A 58 -9.24 -6.72 -7.52
N ALA A 59 -7.93 -6.44 -7.53
CA ALA A 59 -6.92 -7.31 -6.94
C ALA A 59 -7.10 -7.45 -5.42
N GLY A 60 -7.57 -6.39 -4.75
CA GLY A 60 -7.89 -6.42 -3.33
C GLY A 60 -9.10 -7.26 -2.99
N LYS A 61 -10.11 -7.26 -3.87
CA LYS A 61 -11.25 -8.17 -3.74
C LYS A 61 -10.80 -9.63 -3.82
N LEU A 62 -9.97 -9.98 -4.80
CA LEU A 62 -9.41 -11.33 -4.92
C LEU A 62 -8.57 -11.71 -3.68
N LEU A 63 -7.74 -10.80 -3.18
CA LEU A 63 -6.98 -11.04 -1.96
C LEU A 63 -7.91 -11.35 -0.78
N ASN A 64 -9.00 -10.62 -0.62
CA ASN A 64 -9.98 -10.88 0.44
C ASN A 64 -10.61 -12.27 0.31
N ASP A 65 -10.99 -12.68 -0.90
CA ASP A 65 -11.55 -14.01 -1.17
C ASP A 65 -10.54 -15.12 -0.82
N LEU A 66 -9.26 -14.93 -1.17
CA LEU A 66 -8.17 -15.87 -0.85
C LEU A 66 -7.92 -15.95 0.66
N LEU A 67 -7.90 -14.83 1.38
CA LEU A 67 -7.73 -14.82 2.84
C LEU A 67 -8.88 -15.58 3.53
N GLN A 68 -10.11 -15.34 3.09
CA GLN A 68 -11.28 -16.06 3.61
C GLN A 68 -11.17 -17.57 3.39
N SER A 69 -10.65 -18.01 2.24
CA SER A 69 -10.45 -19.44 1.94
C SER A 69 -9.52 -20.15 2.94
N VAL A 70 -8.62 -19.40 3.58
CA VAL A 70 -7.68 -19.89 4.61
C VAL A 70 -8.04 -19.42 6.02
N ARG A 71 -9.28 -18.92 6.22
CA ARG A 71 -9.80 -18.42 7.51
C ARG A 71 -8.99 -17.27 8.11
N LEU A 72 -8.43 -16.41 7.26
CA LEU A 72 -7.81 -15.16 7.63
C LEU A 72 -8.67 -13.97 7.19
N SER A 73 -8.48 -12.84 7.86
CA SER A 73 -9.08 -11.54 7.54
C SER A 73 -8.01 -10.47 7.40
N ARG A 74 -8.37 -9.29 6.89
CA ARG A 74 -7.45 -8.13 6.81
C ARG A 74 -6.95 -7.67 8.18
N SER A 75 -7.67 -7.94 9.26
CA SER A 75 -7.23 -7.66 10.63
C SER A 75 -6.24 -8.68 11.19
N ASP A 76 -6.06 -9.84 10.55
CA ASP A 76 -5.08 -10.85 11.00
C ASP A 76 -3.70 -10.65 10.38
N ILE A 77 -3.63 -9.87 9.30
CA ILE A 77 -2.43 -9.66 8.48
C ILE A 77 -2.03 -8.18 8.46
N TYR A 78 -0.85 -7.90 7.92
CA TYR A 78 -0.48 -6.56 7.50
C TYR A 78 -0.31 -6.52 5.99
N ILE A 79 -0.78 -5.46 5.33
CA ILE A 79 -0.73 -5.32 3.87
C ILE A 79 -0.09 -3.99 3.52
N ALA A 80 0.87 -4.00 2.61
CA ALA A 80 1.45 -2.80 2.03
C ALA A 80 1.95 -3.04 0.60
N ASN A 81 2.54 -2.02 -0.01
CA ASN A 81 3.27 -2.12 -1.28
C ASN A 81 4.75 -1.79 -1.08
N VAL A 82 5.61 -2.24 -2.00
CA VAL A 82 7.04 -1.89 -2.05
C VAL A 82 7.19 -0.37 -2.10
N ILE A 83 6.56 0.26 -3.10
CA ILE A 83 6.47 1.71 -3.18
C ILE A 83 5.14 2.21 -2.61
N LYS A 84 5.13 3.46 -2.11
CA LYS A 84 3.97 4.02 -1.38
C LYS A 84 3.16 5.04 -2.16
N CYS A 85 3.51 5.26 -3.43
CA CYS A 85 2.88 6.26 -4.30
C CYS A 85 2.48 5.59 -5.60
N ARG A 86 1.32 5.93 -6.13
CA ARG A 86 0.87 5.44 -7.43
C ARG A 86 1.76 5.99 -8.56
N PRO A 87 2.37 5.14 -9.40
CA PRO A 87 3.01 5.58 -10.63
C PRO A 87 2.01 6.13 -11.65
N PRO A 88 2.40 7.10 -12.49
CA PRO A 88 1.53 7.64 -13.53
C PRO A 88 0.97 6.54 -14.43
N ASN A 89 -0.33 6.63 -14.73
CA ASN A 89 -1.02 5.65 -15.58
C ASN A 89 -0.91 4.18 -15.09
N ASN A 90 -0.60 3.97 -13.80
CA ASN A 90 -0.35 2.65 -13.22
C ASN A 90 0.78 1.87 -13.93
N ARG A 91 1.81 2.55 -14.45
CA ARG A 91 3.00 1.85 -14.91
C ARG A 91 3.73 1.16 -13.77
N ASP A 92 4.60 0.23 -14.10
CA ASP A 92 5.50 -0.40 -13.12
C ASP A 92 6.47 0.65 -12.53
N PRO A 93 6.91 0.49 -11.26
CA PRO A 93 7.94 1.31 -10.65
C PRO A 93 9.25 1.27 -11.41
N GLU A 94 9.92 2.42 -11.49
CA GLU A 94 11.28 2.49 -12.01
C GLU A 94 12.31 2.14 -10.91
N PRO A 95 13.52 1.69 -11.27
CA PRO A 95 14.54 1.29 -10.28
C PRO A 95 14.92 2.38 -9.27
N ASP A 96 14.82 3.66 -9.63
CA ASP A 96 15.08 4.79 -8.72
C ASP A 96 13.90 5.13 -7.78
N GLU A 97 12.76 4.47 -7.95
CA GLU A 97 11.55 4.66 -7.15
C GLU A 97 11.40 3.61 -6.02
N VAL A 98 12.19 2.54 -6.04
CA VAL A 98 12.20 1.40 -5.11
C VAL A 98 13.31 1.56 -4.07
#